data_AF-K9DG74-F1
#
_entry.id   AF-K9DG74-F1
#
_cell.length_a   1.000
_cell.length_b   1.000
_cell.length_c   1.000
_cell.angle_alpha   90.00
_cell.angle_beta   90.00
_cell.angle_gamma   90.00
#
_symmetry.space_group_name_H-M   'P 1'
#
loop_
_entity.id
_entity.type
_entity.pdbx_description
1 polymer ?
#
loop_
_entity_poly.entity_id
_entity_poly.type
_entity_poly.pdbx_seq_one_letter_code
_entity_poly.pdbx_strand_id
1 'polypeptide(L)' 'MRTMLISFGVALLAVAIVYISILFLDPGMNVEKAFGIIFYAFFGSGILTALVLMFRGRHR' A
#
# COMPACT_ATOMS: atom_id res chain seq x y z
N MET A 1 8.89 8.83 -14.15
CA MET A 1 9.26 7.44 -13.80
C MET A 1 9.69 7.26 -12.34
N ARG A 2 10.63 8.06 -11.79
CA ARG A 2 11.13 7.87 -10.42
C ARG A 2 10.04 7.87 -9.34
N THR A 3 9.10 8.82 -9.38
CA THR A 3 7.95 8.88 -8.45
C THR A 3 7.09 7.62 -8.51
N MET A 4 6.87 7.10 -9.72
CA MET A 4 6.06 5.91 -9.98
C MET A 4 6.71 4.67 -9.37
N LEU A 5 8.03 4.50 -9.51
CA LEU A 5 8.77 3.39 -8.91
C LEU A 5 8.71 3.45 -7.37
N ILE A 6 8.83 4.64 -6.79
CA ILE A 6 8.74 4.81 -5.33
C ILE A 6 7.32 4.50 -4.83
N SER A 7 6.28 5.01 -5.50
CA SER A 7 4.89 4.75 -5.08
C SER A 7 4.53 3.27 -5.19
N PHE A 8 4.94 2.60 -6.27
CA PHE A 8 4.72 1.15 -6.43
C PHE A 8 5.50 0.33 -5.39
N GLY A 9 6.74 0.71 -5.10
CA GLY A 9 7.53 0.05 -4.05
C GLY A 9 6.89 0.16 -2.67
N VAL A 10 6.41 1.34 -2.30
CA VAL A 10 5.70 1.55 -1.02
C VAL A 10 4.40 0.76 -0.98
N ALA A 11 3.65 0.73 -2.08
CA ALA A 11 2.40 -0.02 -2.17
C ALA A 11 2.61 -1.53 -1.99
N LEU A 12 3.63 -2.09 -2.62
CA LEU A 12 4.00 -3.50 -2.45
C LEU A 12 4.47 -3.80 -1.01
N LEU A 13 5.28 -2.93 -0.42
CA LEU A 13 5.73 -3.09 0.96
C LEU A 13 4.55 -3.09 1.94
N ALA A 14 3.60 -2.17 1.76
CA ALA A 14 2.40 -2.09 2.57
C ALA A 14 1.57 -3.39 2.48
N VAL A 15 1.38 -3.92 1.26
CA VAL A 15 0.69 -5.20 1.06
C VAL A 15 1.40 -6.35 1.75
N ALA A 16 2.73 -6.44 1.65
CA ALA A 16 3.50 -7.50 2.30
C ALA A 16 3.33 -7.47 3.82
N ILE A 17 3.40 -6.27 4.42
CA ILE A 17 3.20 -6.08 5.87
C ILE A 17 1.78 -6.49 6.28
N VAL A 18 0.78 -6.03 5.53
CA VAL A 18 -0.63 -6.36 5.79
C VAL A 18 -0.87 -7.86 5.68
N TYR A 19 -0.37 -8.50 4.64
CA TYR A 19 -0.52 -9.93 4.42
C TYR A 19 0.10 -10.75 5.56
N ILE A 20 1.33 -10.41 5.95
CA ILE A 20 2.00 -11.04 7.10
C ILE A 20 1.18 -10.82 8.37
N SER A 21 0.67 -9.61 8.60
CA SER A 21 -0.14 -9.30 9.78
C SER A 21 -1.41 -10.15 9.83
N ILE A 22 -2.08 -10.36 8.70
CA ILE A 22 -3.26 -11.23 8.61
C ILE A 22 -2.91 -12.67 8.99
N LEU A 23 -1.81 -13.20 8.45
CA LEU A 23 -1.38 -14.58 8.75
C LEU A 23 -1.12 -14.82 10.25
N PHE A 24 -0.61 -13.83 10.97
CA PHE A 24 -0.29 -13.98 12.40
C PHE A 24 -1.44 -13.60 13.34
N LEU A 25 -2.25 -12.60 12.99
CA LEU A 25 -3.29 -12.05 13.87
C LEU A 25 -4.66 -12.68 13.65
N ASP A 26 -5.03 -12.99 12.40
CA ASP A 26 -6.33 -13.56 12.05
C ASP A 26 -6.26 -14.44 10.78
N PRO A 27 -5.60 -15.61 10.85
CA PRO A 27 -5.43 -16.51 9.69
C PRO A 27 -6.73 -17.13 9.19
N GLY A 28 -7.80 -17.09 10.00
CA GLY A 28 -9.13 -17.57 9.63
C GLY A 28 -10.01 -16.51 8.95
N MET A 29 -9.47 -15.32 8.69
CA MET A 29 -10.23 -14.23 8.09
C MET A 29 -10.78 -14.62 6.71
N ASN A 30 -12.04 -14.24 6.46
CA ASN A 30 -12.70 -14.45 5.18
C ASN A 30 -11.88 -13.83 4.02
N VAL A 31 -11.72 -14.59 2.94
CA VAL A 31 -10.93 -14.22 1.76
C VAL A 31 -11.38 -12.91 1.13
N GLU A 32 -12.68 -12.64 1.05
CA GLU A 32 -13.22 -11.39 0.50
C GLU A 32 -12.80 -10.18 1.35
N LYS A 33 -12.82 -10.33 2.68
CA LYS A 33 -12.35 -9.29 3.60
C LYS A 33 -10.84 -9.10 3.50
N ALA A 34 -10.08 -10.19 3.49
CA ALA A 34 -8.63 -10.16 3.33
C ALA A 34 -8.21 -9.44 2.03
N PHE A 35 -8.88 -9.80 0.93
CA PHE A 35 -8.67 -9.16 -0.36
C PHE A 35 -8.99 -7.66 -0.31
N GLY A 36 -10.12 -7.27 0.29
CA GLY A 36 -10.49 -5.87 0.47
C GLY A 36 -9.41 -5.09 1.20
N ILE A 37 -8.94 -5.59 2.35
CA ILE A 37 -7.90 -4.95 3.16
C ILE A 37 -6.61 -4.78 2.36
N ILE A 38 -6.15 -5.84 1.69
CA ILE A 38 -4.94 -5.82 0.85
C ILE A 38 -5.08 -4.81 -0.30
N PHE A 39 -6.23 -4.81 -0.97
CA PHE A 39 -6.51 -3.91 -2.09
C PHE A 39 -6.47 -2.45 -1.63
N TYR A 40 -7.18 -2.11 -0.56
CA TYR A 40 -7.18 -0.74 -0.03
C TYR A 40 -5.80 -0.32 0.48
N ALA A 41 -5.04 -1.23 1.10
CA ALA A 41 -3.67 -0.94 1.52
C ALA A 41 -2.76 -0.62 0.33
N PHE A 42 -2.85 -1.36 -0.77
CA PHE A 42 -2.06 -1.12 -1.98
C PHE A 42 -2.38 0.23 -2.62
N PHE A 43 -3.64 0.45 -2.97
CA PHE A 43 -4.05 1.66 -3.67
C PHE A 43 -3.93 2.90 -2.78
N GLY A 44 -4.33 2.79 -1.51
CA GLY A 44 -4.23 3.88 -0.54
C GLY A 44 -2.80 4.35 -0.34
N SER A 45 -1.87 3.42 -0.05
CA SER A 45 -0.47 3.79 0.16
C SER A 45 0.23 4.25 -1.12
N GLY A 46 -0.08 3.64 -2.27
CA GLY A 46 0.46 4.05 -3.58
C GLY A 46 0.03 5.47 -3.97
N ILE A 47 -1.28 5.76 -3.90
CA ILE A 47 -1.83 7.09 -4.21
C ILE A 47 -1.29 8.13 -3.22
N LEU A 48 -1.29 7.82 -1.92
CA LEU A 48 -0.78 8.73 -0.90
C LEU A 48 0.69 9.07 -1.14
N THR A 49 1.52 8.07 -1.43
CA THR A 49 2.95 8.27 -1.72
C THR A 49 3.14 9.11 -2.97
N ALA A 50 2.37 8.85 -4.04
CA ALA A 50 2.43 9.63 -5.27
C ALA A 50 2.03 11.10 -5.03
N LEU A 51 0.97 11.34 -4.27
CA LEU A 51 0.53 12.69 -3.88
C LEU A 51 1.60 13.41 -3.06
N VAL A 52 2.12 12.78 -2.01
CA VAL A 52 3.16 13.36 -1.15
C VAL A 52 4.39 13.75 -1.97
N LEU A 53 4.84 12.89 -2.88
CA LEU A 53 5.98 13.17 -3.74
C LEU A 53 5.69 14.28 -4.76
N MET A 54 4.46 14.34 -5.30
CA MET A 54 4.02 15.41 -6.20
C MET A 54 4.00 16.77 -5.49
N PHE A 55 3.42 16.84 -4.30
CA PHE A 55 3.40 18.08 -3.50
C PHE A 55 4.81 18.51 -3.10
N ARG A 56 5.68 17.57 -2.70
CA ARG A 56 7.07 17.89 -2.34
C ARG A 56 7.90 18.39 -3.53
N GLY A 57 7.61 17.91 -4.73
CA GLY A 57 8.25 18.38 -5.97
C GLY A 57 7.75 19.75 -6.44
N ARG A 58 6.56 20.17 -6.03
CA ARG A 58 5.97 21.48 -6.38
C ARG A 58 6.40 22.61 -5.45
N HIS A 59 6.94 22.27 -4.28
CA HIS A 59 7.37 23.20 -3.24
C HIS A 59 8.89 23.54 -3.31
N ARG A 60 9.61 22.95 -4.26
CA ARG A 60 10.99 23.27 -4.65
C ARG A 60 11.00 23.84 -6.06
#